data_AF-A0A9J6ENA2-F1
#
_entry.id   AF-A0A9J6ENA2-F1
#
_cell.length_a   1.000
_cell.length_b   1.000
_cell.length_c   1.000
_cell.angle_alpha   90.00
_cell.angle_beta   90.00
_cell.angle_gamma   90.00
#
_symmetry.space_group_name_H-M   'P 1'
#
loop_
_entity.id
_entity.type
_entity.pdbx_description
1 polymer ?
#
loop_
_entity_poly.entity_id
_entity_poly.type
_entity_poly.pdbx_seq_one_letter_code
_entity_poly.pdbx_strand_id
1 'polypeptide(L)'
;MVVQDKSGLSHVVAYAFVASEQQHVVTSLLEIFVQENSAATNTKVVVIDKDFTEVNAVKAAFPGSPAVQLCEFHVKKAFETAAAQLGKSPDERKRLLGSFSEMLHAPTFRNMMTQKLNLKGMPVQKPPAISQKTGATSQRCGYGTIVIKSSQKATIYTNNRVESHNAKIKNALSSSSKLHEALRGLLKLCTSLSQETHHKTILLKTCDFYSYEGHEGVQEQCRKVLTPYACKY
;
A
#
# COMPACT_ATOMS: atom_id res chain seq x y z
N MET A 1 4.59 -7.42 9.27
CA MET A 1 4.73 -6.00 8.87
C MET A 1 5.99 -5.83 8.03
N VAL A 2 5.90 -5.04 6.96
CA VAL A 2 7.03 -4.70 6.09
C VAL A 2 7.16 -3.19 6.06
N VAL A 3 8.38 -2.67 6.24
CA VAL A 3 8.70 -1.25 6.13
C VAL A 3 9.60 -1.00 4.93
N GLN A 4 9.64 0.23 4.46
CA GLN A 4 10.60 0.67 3.48
C GLN A 4 11.52 1.71 4.10
N ASP A 5 12.82 1.53 3.89
CA ASP A 5 13.83 2.48 4.35
C ASP A 5 14.01 3.65 3.37
N LYS A 6 14.91 4.58 3.71
CA LYS A 6 15.22 5.75 2.89
C LYS A 6 15.87 5.39 1.54
N SER A 7 16.44 4.20 1.41
CA SER A 7 17.05 3.70 0.17
C SER A 7 16.04 3.00 -0.76
N GLY A 8 14.77 2.92 -0.36
CA GLY A 8 13.74 2.21 -1.12
C GLY A 8 13.75 0.69 -0.94
N LEU A 9 14.63 0.16 -0.09
CA LEU A 9 14.69 -1.26 0.25
C LEU A 9 13.61 -1.61 1.27
N SER A 10 13.10 -2.83 1.19
CA SER A 10 12.05 -3.32 2.08
C SER A 10 12.56 -4.31 3.09
N HIS A 11 12.11 -4.15 4.32
CA HIS A 11 12.52 -4.96 5.46
C HIS A 11 11.30 -5.51 6.16
N VAL A 12 11.34 -6.79 6.46
CA VAL A 12 10.35 -7.43 7.33
C VAL A 12 10.77 -7.12 8.76
N VAL A 13 9.91 -6.43 9.51
CA VAL A 13 10.25 -5.94 10.86
C VAL A 13 9.45 -6.61 11.96
N ALA A 14 8.35 -7.29 11.62
CA ALA A 14 7.55 -8.02 12.60
C ALA A 14 6.72 -9.12 11.94
N TYR A 15 6.54 -10.21 12.67
CA TYR A 15 5.51 -11.22 12.42
C TYR A 15 4.58 -11.25 13.63
N ALA A 16 3.30 -11.45 13.38
CA ALA A 16 2.31 -11.59 14.43
C ALA A 16 1.57 -12.92 14.24
N PHE A 17 1.52 -13.72 15.31
CA PHE A 17 0.64 -14.88 15.39
C PHE A 17 -0.60 -14.46 16.16
N VAL A 18 -1.73 -14.42 15.48
CA VAL A 18 -3.00 -13.99 16.08
C VAL A 18 -4.01 -15.12 16.09
N ALA A 19 -4.82 -15.16 17.15
CA ALA A 19 -5.94 -16.09 17.23
C ALA A 19 -7.15 -15.60 16.39
N SER A 20 -7.23 -14.29 16.12
CA SER A 20 -8.25 -13.69 15.25
C SER A 20 -7.78 -12.35 14.67
N GLU A 21 -8.40 -11.92 13.58
CA GLU A 21 -8.15 -10.63 12.93
C GLU A 21 -9.14 -9.54 13.38
N GLN A 22 -9.64 -9.64 14.63
CA GLN A 22 -10.56 -8.63 15.15
C GLN A 22 -9.87 -7.28 15.39
N GLN A 23 -10.63 -6.19 15.31
CA GLN A 23 -10.12 -4.81 15.42
C GLN A 23 -9.20 -4.61 16.63
N HIS A 24 -9.63 -5.04 17.82
CA HIS A 24 -8.87 -4.83 19.05
C HIS A 24 -7.50 -5.55 19.00
N VAL A 25 -7.44 -6.74 18.40
CA VAL A 25 -6.19 -7.50 18.23
C VAL A 25 -5.25 -6.74 17.30
N VAL A 26 -5.76 -6.25 16.17
CA VAL A 26 -4.96 -5.48 15.21
C VAL A 26 -4.46 -4.18 15.83
N THR A 27 -5.30 -3.46 16.57
CA THR A 27 -4.89 -2.26 17.31
C THR A 27 -3.76 -2.56 18.29
N SER A 28 -3.90 -3.58 19.14
CA SER A 28 -2.85 -3.95 20.10
C SER A 28 -1.54 -4.34 19.42
N LEU A 29 -1.59 -5.03 18.28
CA LEU A 29 -0.38 -5.32 17.51
C LEU A 29 0.33 -4.07 17.01
N LEU A 30 -0.42 -3.09 16.50
CA LEU A 30 0.15 -1.84 16.03
C LEU A 30 0.69 -0.99 17.19
N GLU A 31 0.02 -1.00 18.34
CA GLU A 31 0.50 -0.34 19.57
C GLU A 31 1.82 -0.94 20.04
N ILE A 32 1.92 -2.28 20.13
CA ILE A 32 3.17 -2.98 20.46
C ILE A 32 4.27 -2.60 19.46
N PHE A 33 3.95 -2.62 18.15
CA PHE A 33 4.92 -2.23 17.13
C PHE A 33 5.44 -0.80 17.35
N VAL A 34 4.54 0.17 17.62
CA VAL A 34 4.91 1.56 17.86
C VAL A 34 5.72 1.73 19.15
N GLN A 35 5.34 1.02 20.22
CA GLN A 35 6.05 1.04 21.51
C GLN A 35 7.48 0.53 21.37
N GLU A 36 7.67 -0.58 20.65
CA GLU A 36 8.98 -1.20 20.43
C GLU A 36 9.83 -0.47 19.37
N ASN A 37 9.25 0.47 18.62
CA ASN A 37 9.93 1.17 17.53
C ASN A 37 9.74 2.68 17.65
N SER A 38 10.63 3.36 18.38
CA SER A 38 10.61 4.83 18.53
C SER A 38 10.62 5.59 17.20
N ALA A 39 11.23 5.02 16.15
CA ALA A 39 11.23 5.56 14.79
C ALA A 39 9.84 5.56 14.12
N ALA A 40 8.84 4.88 14.66
CA ALA A 40 7.48 4.85 14.14
C ALA A 40 6.83 6.26 14.09
N THR A 41 7.28 7.17 14.96
CA THR A 41 6.96 8.61 14.91
C THR A 41 7.29 9.28 13.57
N ASN A 42 8.28 8.76 12.84
CA ASN A 42 8.69 9.28 11.54
C ASN A 42 7.91 8.69 10.37
N THR A 43 7.01 7.73 10.62
CA THR A 43 6.19 7.10 9.58
C THR A 43 5.34 8.16 8.89
N LYS A 44 5.48 8.27 7.56
CA LYS A 44 4.71 9.23 6.76
C LYS A 44 3.45 8.62 6.15
N VAL A 45 3.54 7.36 5.76
CA VAL A 45 2.46 6.63 5.10
C VAL A 45 2.39 5.21 5.66
N VAL A 46 1.18 4.74 5.92
CA VAL A 46 0.89 3.33 6.17
C VAL A 46 0.00 2.83 5.05
N VAL A 47 0.45 1.80 4.35
CA VAL A 47 -0.33 1.14 3.31
C VAL A 47 -1.00 -0.09 3.93
N ILE A 48 -2.32 -0.12 3.87
CA ILE A 48 -3.15 -1.20 4.43
C ILE A 48 -3.95 -1.89 3.32
N ASP A 49 -4.53 -3.05 3.60
CA ASP A 49 -5.51 -3.65 2.69
C ASP A 49 -6.82 -2.83 2.67
N LYS A 50 -7.82 -3.23 1.88
CA LYS A 50 -9.14 -2.59 1.72
C LYS A 50 -10.00 -2.56 3.00
N ASP A 51 -9.47 -2.99 4.15
CA ASP A 51 -10.23 -3.08 5.40
C ASP A 51 -10.15 -1.78 6.20
N PHE A 52 -11.31 -1.14 6.41
CA PHE A 52 -11.42 0.10 7.16
C PHE A 52 -11.19 -0.08 8.67
N THR A 53 -11.26 -1.31 9.16
CA THR A 53 -10.95 -1.67 10.55
C THR A 53 -9.49 -1.32 10.88
N GLU A 54 -8.57 -1.57 9.96
CA GLU A 54 -7.15 -1.26 10.09
C GLU A 54 -6.89 0.26 10.08
N VAL A 55 -7.70 1.04 9.34
CA VAL A 55 -7.57 2.52 9.31
C VAL A 55 -7.68 3.13 10.69
N ASN A 56 -8.70 2.70 11.45
CA ASN A 56 -8.92 3.23 12.80
C ASN A 56 -7.83 2.76 13.77
N ALA A 57 -7.39 1.51 13.64
CA ALA A 57 -6.28 0.98 14.41
C ALA A 57 -4.98 1.77 14.18
N VAL A 58 -4.65 2.10 12.92
CA VAL A 58 -3.47 2.93 12.59
C VAL A 58 -3.58 4.34 13.20
N LYS A 59 -4.74 4.97 13.11
CA LYS A 59 -4.96 6.31 13.68
C LYS A 59 -4.84 6.32 15.21
N ALA A 60 -5.26 5.25 15.87
CA ALA A 60 -5.15 5.11 17.31
C ALA A 60 -3.71 4.84 17.75
N ALA A 61 -3.00 3.96 17.05
CA ALA A 61 -1.68 3.50 17.46
C ALA A 61 -0.53 4.45 17.08
N PHE A 62 -0.59 5.13 15.93
CA PHE A 62 0.55 5.91 15.42
C PHE A 62 0.52 7.38 15.89
N PRO A 63 1.51 7.84 16.68
CA PRO A 63 1.53 9.20 17.24
C PRO A 63 1.70 10.29 16.17
N GLY A 64 2.33 9.97 15.03
CA GLY A 64 2.60 10.92 13.95
C GLY A 64 1.42 11.16 13.00
N SER A 65 0.25 10.53 13.25
CA SER A 65 -0.91 10.59 12.35
C SER A 65 -0.54 10.40 10.86
N PRO A 66 0.13 9.28 10.51
CA PRO A 66 0.56 9.04 9.13
C PRO A 66 -0.63 9.03 8.17
N ALA A 67 -0.38 9.38 6.91
CA ALA A 67 -1.39 9.18 5.89
C ALA A 67 -1.68 7.68 5.74
N VAL A 68 -2.95 7.31 5.82
CA VAL A 68 -3.39 5.92 5.60
C VAL A 68 -3.79 5.78 4.14
N GLN A 69 -3.14 4.86 3.43
CA GLN A 69 -3.40 4.59 2.03
C GLN A 69 -3.89 3.15 1.87
N LEU A 70 -4.99 2.97 1.15
CA LEU A 70 -5.43 1.65 0.74
C LEU A 70 -4.53 1.14 -0.39
N CYS A 71 -4.25 -0.16 -0.39
CA CYS A 71 -3.52 -0.79 -1.48
C CYS A 71 -4.24 -0.55 -2.82
N GLU A 72 -3.53 0.04 -3.79
CA GLU A 72 -4.04 0.34 -5.11
C GLU A 72 -4.56 -0.91 -5.84
N PHE A 73 -3.86 -2.05 -5.69
CA PHE A 73 -4.25 -3.31 -6.31
C PHE A 73 -5.63 -3.79 -5.81
N HIS A 74 -5.83 -3.81 -4.49
CA HIS A 74 -7.10 -4.25 -3.92
C HIS A 74 -8.24 -3.26 -4.19
N VAL A 75 -7.93 -1.97 -4.24
CA VAL A 75 -8.87 -0.92 -4.65
C VAL A 75 -9.29 -1.12 -6.11
N LYS A 76 -8.35 -1.36 -7.03
CA LYS A 76 -8.63 -1.67 -8.45
C LYS A 76 -9.48 -2.92 -8.59
N LYS A 77 -9.09 -4.02 -7.93
CA LYS A 77 -9.82 -5.30 -7.99
C LYS A 77 -11.25 -5.20 -7.44
N ALA A 78 -11.44 -4.47 -6.35
CA ALA A 78 -12.77 -4.22 -5.79
C ALA A 78 -13.63 -3.41 -6.77
N PHE A 79 -13.05 -2.38 -7.39
CA PHE A 79 -13.73 -1.59 -8.41
C PHE A 79 -14.05 -2.41 -9.67
N GLU A 80 -13.14 -3.25 -10.15
CA GLU A 80 -13.37 -4.17 -11.28
C GLU A 80 -14.55 -5.11 -11.04
N THR A 81 -14.59 -5.71 -9.85
CA THR A 81 -15.68 -6.61 -9.45
C THR A 81 -17.02 -5.86 -9.48
N ALA A 82 -17.04 -4.65 -8.95
CA ALA A 82 -18.26 -3.84 -8.88
C ALA A 82 -18.66 -3.28 -10.26
N ALA A 83 -17.69 -2.91 -11.11
CA ALA A 83 -17.94 -2.50 -12.49
C ALA A 83 -18.49 -3.67 -13.33
N ALA A 84 -18.04 -4.90 -13.09
CA ALA A 84 -18.58 -6.09 -13.75
C ALA A 84 -20.06 -6.33 -13.41
N GLN A 85 -20.48 -6.01 -12.18
CA GLN A 85 -21.88 -6.13 -11.74
C GLN A 85 -22.78 -5.03 -12.32
N LEU A 86 -22.23 -3.85 -12.59
CA LEU A 86 -23.01 -2.68 -13.01
C LEU A 86 -23.01 -2.44 -14.52
N GLY A 87 -21.89 -2.70 -15.19
CA GLY A 87 -21.76 -2.51 -16.63
C GLY A 87 -22.52 -3.58 -17.38
N LYS A 88 -23.49 -3.16 -18.20
CA LYS A 88 -24.35 -4.04 -19.00
C LYS A 88 -23.64 -4.53 -20.26
N SER A 89 -22.63 -3.79 -20.74
CA SER A 89 -21.80 -4.17 -21.89
C SER A 89 -20.30 -4.14 -21.57
N PRO A 90 -19.47 -4.88 -22.33
CA PRO A 90 -18.01 -4.81 -22.22
C PRO A 90 -17.46 -3.39 -22.38
N ASP A 91 -18.03 -2.59 -23.29
CA ASP A 91 -17.60 -1.21 -23.54
C ASP A 91 -17.95 -0.26 -22.40
N GLU A 92 -19.07 -0.48 -21.72
CA GLU A 92 -19.42 0.26 -20.51
C GLU A 92 -18.45 -0.06 -19.36
N ARG A 93 -18.13 -1.33 -19.17
CA ARG A 93 -17.13 -1.77 -18.17
C ARG A 93 -15.76 -1.17 -18.46
N LYS A 94 -15.31 -1.22 -19.71
CA LYS A 94 -14.03 -0.64 -20.14
C LYS A 94 -13.98 0.86 -19.87
N ARG A 95 -15.05 1.60 -20.16
CA ARG A 95 -15.15 3.04 -19.85
C ARG A 95 -15.09 3.31 -18.35
N LEU A 96 -15.80 2.54 -17.53
CA LEU A 96 -15.76 2.69 -16.07
C LEU A 96 -14.35 2.47 -15.50
N LEU A 97 -13.68 1.42 -15.96
CA LEU A 97 -12.30 1.11 -15.54
C LEU A 97 -11.31 2.20 -15.98
N GLY A 98 -11.46 2.71 -17.21
CA GLY A 98 -10.65 3.82 -17.72
C GLY A 98 -10.79 5.07 -16.86
N SER A 99 -12.02 5.54 -16.63
CA SER A 99 -12.32 6.72 -15.81
C SER A 99 -11.82 6.55 -14.36
N PHE A 100 -11.95 5.35 -13.79
CA PHE A 100 -11.44 5.06 -12.45
C PHE A 100 -9.90 5.13 -12.39
N SER A 101 -9.22 4.58 -13.40
CA SER A 101 -7.77 4.65 -13.53
C SER A 101 -7.29 6.11 -13.65
N GLU A 102 -7.96 6.94 -14.46
CA GLU A 102 -7.66 8.37 -14.59
C GLU A 102 -7.83 9.12 -13.27
N MET A 103 -8.89 8.82 -12.51
CA MET A 103 -9.10 9.39 -11.18
C MET A 103 -7.97 9.00 -10.22
N LEU A 104 -7.61 7.72 -10.18
CA LEU A 104 -6.60 7.18 -9.27
C LEU A 104 -5.20 7.73 -9.55
N HIS A 105 -4.88 7.93 -10.83
CA HIS A 105 -3.57 8.42 -11.27
C HIS A 105 -3.54 9.94 -11.54
N ALA A 106 -4.62 10.66 -11.25
CA ALA A 106 -4.71 12.11 -11.46
C ALA A 106 -3.55 12.86 -10.79
N PRO A 107 -2.92 13.86 -11.43
CA PRO A 107 -1.70 14.51 -10.92
C PRO A 107 -1.93 15.39 -9.69
N THR A 108 -3.15 15.91 -9.53
CA THR A 108 -3.52 16.82 -8.44
C THR A 108 -4.82 16.39 -7.82
N PHE A 109 -5.03 16.78 -6.56
CA PHE A 109 -6.30 16.57 -5.85
C PHE A 109 -7.49 17.20 -6.60
N ARG A 110 -7.29 18.36 -7.22
CA ARG A 110 -8.31 19.03 -8.06
C ARG A 110 -8.71 18.15 -9.25
N ASN A 111 -7.72 17.64 -9.99
CA ASN A 111 -7.98 16.77 -11.14
C ASN A 111 -8.64 15.46 -10.71
N MET A 112 -8.21 14.88 -9.58
CA MET A 112 -8.85 13.71 -9.00
C MET A 112 -10.33 13.98 -8.68
N MET A 113 -10.65 15.13 -8.09
CA MET A 113 -12.04 15.50 -7.78
C MET A 113 -12.87 15.73 -9.05
N THR A 114 -12.31 16.34 -10.08
CA THR A 114 -12.98 16.44 -11.39
C THR A 114 -13.27 15.07 -11.97
N GLN A 115 -12.29 14.16 -11.99
CA GLN A 115 -12.49 12.82 -12.54
C GLN A 115 -13.49 11.99 -11.75
N LYS A 116 -13.52 12.17 -10.43
CA LYS A 116 -14.51 11.57 -9.56
C LYS A 116 -15.93 12.08 -9.85
N LEU A 117 -16.10 13.36 -10.15
CA LEU A 117 -17.41 13.91 -10.57
C LEU A 117 -17.83 13.31 -11.92
N ASN A 118 -16.91 13.20 -12.86
CA ASN A 118 -17.17 12.56 -14.16
C ASN A 118 -17.60 11.10 -13.97
N LEU A 119 -16.90 10.34 -13.13
CA LEU A 119 -17.23 8.94 -12.82
C LEU A 119 -18.62 8.81 -12.18
N LYS A 120 -19.02 9.74 -11.31
CA LYS A 120 -20.37 9.78 -10.73
C LYS A 120 -21.47 10.16 -11.73
N GLY A 121 -21.13 10.97 -12.73
CA GLY A 121 -22.04 11.42 -13.78
C GLY A 121 -22.25 10.42 -14.92
N MET A 122 -21.52 9.29 -14.92
CA MET A 122 -21.72 8.25 -15.93
C MET A 122 -23.11 7.61 -15.76
N PRO A 123 -23.84 7.33 -16.87
CA PRO A 123 -25.19 6.77 -16.85
C PRO A 123 -25.17 5.27 -16.52
N VAL A 124 -24.72 4.97 -15.30
CA VAL A 124 -24.79 3.64 -14.69
C VAL A 124 -25.84 3.71 -13.58
N GLN A 125 -26.60 2.64 -13.35
CA GLN A 125 -27.54 2.59 -12.22
C GLN A 125 -26.75 2.61 -10.90
N LYS A 126 -26.46 3.82 -10.40
CA LYS A 126 -25.54 4.15 -9.31
C LYS A 126 -24.08 3.71 -9.59
N PRO A 127 -23.08 4.60 -9.38
CA PRO A 127 -21.68 4.17 -9.42
C PRO A 127 -21.44 3.09 -8.35
N PRO A 128 -20.51 2.14 -8.59
CA PRO A 128 -20.26 1.06 -7.66
C PRO A 128 -19.84 1.62 -6.31
N ALA A 129 -20.72 1.48 -5.33
CA ALA A 129 -20.32 1.54 -3.94
C ALA A 129 -19.49 0.29 -3.69
N ILE A 130 -18.17 0.46 -3.50
CA ILE A 130 -17.33 -0.62 -2.96
C ILE A 130 -17.96 -0.95 -1.60
N SER A 131 -18.54 -2.15 -1.50
CA SER A 131 -19.50 -2.44 -0.44
C SER A 131 -18.82 -2.51 0.92
N GLN A 132 -19.48 -1.89 1.90
CA GLN A 132 -19.22 -2.06 3.32
C GLN A 132 -19.69 -3.46 3.73
N LYS A 133 -18.75 -4.32 4.14
CA LYS A 133 -18.99 -5.22 5.26
C LYS A 133 -18.23 -4.58 6.42
N THR A 134 -18.76 -4.23 7.59
CA THR A 134 -20.02 -4.55 8.29
C THR A 134 -20.09 -3.59 9.50
N GLY A 135 -21.31 -3.24 9.96
CA GLY A 135 -21.53 -2.78 11.35
C GLY A 135 -21.62 -1.27 11.57
N ALA A 136 -22.85 -0.76 11.55
CA ALA A 136 -23.34 0.39 12.34
C ALA A 136 -22.37 1.55 12.61
N THR A 137 -22.18 2.45 11.65
CA THR A 137 -22.39 3.88 11.92
C THR A 137 -22.76 4.60 10.63
N SER A 138 -23.88 5.28 10.71
CA SER A 138 -24.48 6.15 9.72
C SER A 138 -23.49 7.18 9.14
N GLN A 139 -23.72 7.51 7.88
CA GLN A 139 -23.55 8.88 7.38
C GLN A 139 -22.11 9.42 7.36
N ARG A 140 -21.20 8.77 6.64
CA ARG A 140 -19.93 9.39 6.20
C ARG A 140 -19.29 8.64 5.03
N CYS A 141 -20.06 8.38 3.97
CA CYS A 141 -19.46 8.08 2.67
C CYS A 141 -19.03 9.40 1.98
N GLY A 142 -18.24 10.18 2.72
CA GLY A 142 -17.41 11.21 2.14
C GLY A 142 -16.18 10.48 1.61
N TYR A 143 -15.80 10.76 0.38
CA TYR A 143 -14.46 10.46 -0.10
C TYR A 143 -13.52 11.26 0.81
N GLY A 144 -13.15 10.68 1.94
CA GLY A 144 -12.03 11.13 2.74
C GLY A 144 -10.84 10.93 1.83
N THR A 145 -10.27 12.06 1.41
CA THR A 145 -8.96 12.20 0.79
C THR A 145 -8.18 10.89 0.90
N ILE A 146 -8.27 10.04 -0.14
CA ILE A 146 -7.18 9.11 -0.32
C ILE A 146 -6.04 10.08 -0.59
N VAL A 147 -5.08 10.16 0.32
CA VAL A 147 -3.84 10.90 0.10
C VAL A 147 -3.03 10.08 -0.90
N ILE A 148 -3.59 9.90 -2.10
CA ILE A 148 -2.86 9.54 -3.29
C ILE A 148 -2.46 10.91 -3.81
N LYS A 149 -1.25 11.34 -3.46
CA LYS A 149 -0.63 12.63 -3.84
C LYS A 149 -0.99 13.86 -3.01
N SER A 150 -0.63 13.87 -1.73
CA SER A 150 -0.15 15.12 -1.11
C SER A 150 1.30 15.05 -0.61
N SER A 151 1.95 13.88 -0.69
CA SER A 151 3.40 13.82 -0.60
C SER A 151 3.93 13.30 -1.93
N GLN A 152 4.79 14.08 -2.57
CA GLN A 152 5.67 13.63 -3.65
C GLN A 152 6.67 12.53 -3.19
N LYS A 153 6.37 11.80 -2.10
CA LYS A 153 7.32 10.97 -1.33
C LYS A 153 6.86 9.53 -1.09
N ALA A 154 5.61 9.19 -1.41
CA ALA A 154 5.15 7.80 -1.32
C ALA A 154 5.32 7.12 -2.67
N THR A 155 6.38 6.35 -2.83
CA THR A 155 6.69 5.50 -3.99
C THR A 155 6.04 4.12 -3.90
N ILE A 156 5.30 3.85 -2.81
CA ILE A 156 4.62 2.59 -2.56
C ILE A 156 3.12 2.82 -2.69
N TYR A 157 2.57 2.31 -3.80
CA TYR A 157 1.13 2.35 -4.05
C TYR A 157 0.45 1.00 -3.80
N THR A 158 1.26 -0.06 -3.69
CA THR A 158 0.79 -1.45 -3.64
C THR A 158 1.35 -2.17 -2.43
N ASN A 159 0.59 -3.12 -1.90
CA ASN A 159 1.06 -4.10 -0.93
C ASN A 159 1.86 -5.25 -1.57
N ASN A 160 2.23 -5.20 -2.87
CA ASN A 160 2.97 -6.24 -3.60
C ASN A 160 4.18 -6.80 -2.83
N ARG A 161 4.85 -5.95 -2.04
CA ARG A 161 5.99 -6.34 -1.20
C ARG A 161 5.56 -7.25 -0.04
N VAL A 162 4.42 -6.95 0.59
CA VAL A 162 3.79 -7.80 1.60
C VAL A 162 3.27 -9.09 0.96
N GLU A 163 2.64 -9.01 -0.22
CA GLU A 163 2.13 -10.19 -0.93
C GLU A 163 3.23 -11.14 -1.39
N SER A 164 4.32 -10.59 -1.94
CA SER A 164 5.52 -11.36 -2.31
C SER A 164 6.13 -12.04 -1.09
N HIS A 165 6.20 -11.33 0.04
CA HIS A 165 6.66 -11.92 1.29
C HIS A 165 5.71 -13.02 1.78
N ASN A 166 4.39 -12.81 1.73
CA ASN A 166 3.39 -13.83 2.07
C ASN A 166 3.50 -15.07 1.18
N ALA A 167 3.83 -14.92 -0.11
CA ALA A 167 4.12 -16.06 -0.98
C ALA A 167 5.36 -16.84 -0.53
N LYS A 168 6.44 -16.15 -0.12
CA LYS A 168 7.63 -16.80 0.47
C LYS A 168 7.28 -17.55 1.75
N ILE A 169 6.42 -16.98 2.63
CA ILE A 169 5.93 -17.65 3.83
C ILE A 169 5.16 -18.93 3.46
N LYS A 170 4.22 -18.84 2.51
CA LYS A 170 3.42 -20.00 2.06
C LYS A 170 4.27 -21.11 1.42
N ASN A 171 5.39 -20.76 0.80
CA ASN A 171 6.33 -21.74 0.27
C ASN A 171 7.21 -22.37 1.36
N ALA A 172 7.52 -21.61 2.41
CA ALA A 172 8.38 -22.05 3.50
C ALA A 172 7.61 -22.80 4.60
N LEU A 173 6.31 -22.53 4.76
CA LEU A 173 5.46 -23.06 5.82
C LEU A 173 4.28 -23.85 5.24
N SER A 174 3.90 -24.95 5.90
CA SER A 174 2.68 -25.69 5.60
C SER A 174 1.53 -25.22 6.50
N SER A 175 0.30 -25.28 5.99
CA SER A 175 -0.92 -25.04 6.78
C SER A 175 -1.12 -26.07 7.89
N SER A 176 -0.48 -27.24 7.80
CA SER A 176 -0.53 -28.31 8.80
C SER A 176 0.62 -28.26 9.82
N SER A 177 1.54 -27.31 9.71
CA SER A 177 2.70 -27.20 10.59
C SER A 177 2.32 -26.90 12.03
N LYS A 178 3.01 -27.52 12.98
CA LYS A 178 2.91 -27.10 14.39
C LYS A 178 3.54 -25.72 14.56
N LEU A 179 3.09 -24.95 15.56
CA LEU A 179 3.59 -23.58 15.79
C LEU A 179 5.11 -23.49 15.89
N HIS A 180 5.77 -24.44 16.57
CA HIS A 180 7.22 -24.45 16.70
C HIS A 180 7.96 -24.68 15.37
N GLU A 181 7.36 -25.46 14.46
CA GLU A 181 7.88 -25.65 13.10
C GLU A 181 7.69 -24.39 12.26
N ALA A 182 6.53 -23.75 12.39
CA ALA A 182 6.24 -22.46 11.76
C ALA A 182 7.23 -21.38 12.21
N LEU A 183 7.49 -21.27 13.51
CA LEU A 183 8.49 -20.36 14.08
C LEU A 183 9.89 -20.65 13.52
N ARG A 184 10.31 -21.92 13.49
CA ARG A 184 11.60 -22.31 12.92
C ARG A 184 11.70 -21.96 11.44
N GLY A 185 10.63 -22.17 10.67
CA GLY A 185 10.57 -21.81 9.25
C GLY A 185 10.65 -20.30 9.03
N LEU A 186 9.92 -19.51 9.82
CA LEU A 186 10.00 -18.05 9.76
C LEU A 186 11.38 -17.53 10.12
N LEU A 187 12.02 -18.05 11.17
CA LEU A 187 13.38 -17.65 11.55
C LEU A 187 14.38 -17.94 10.43
N LYS A 188 14.29 -19.10 9.78
CA LYS A 188 15.12 -19.43 8.61
C LYS A 188 14.88 -18.47 7.45
N LEU A 189 13.61 -18.16 7.17
CA LEU A 189 13.24 -17.19 6.12
C LEU A 189 13.79 -15.79 6.44
N CYS A 190 13.69 -15.33 7.68
CA CYS A 190 14.26 -14.06 8.13
C CYS A 190 15.76 -14.01 7.90
N THR A 191 16.49 -15.04 8.33
CA THR A 191 17.95 -15.10 8.14
C THR A 191 18.33 -15.02 6.67
N SER A 192 17.63 -15.76 5.80
CA SER A 192 17.86 -15.73 4.36
C SER A 192 17.59 -14.34 3.75
N LEU A 193 16.50 -13.68 4.14
CA LEU A 193 16.16 -12.33 3.65
C LEU A 193 17.13 -11.26 4.16
N SER A 194 17.61 -11.39 5.40
CA SER A 194 18.64 -10.52 5.96
C SER A 194 19.96 -10.65 5.19
N GLN A 195 20.37 -11.88 4.84
CA GLN A 195 21.55 -12.12 4.00
C GLN A 195 21.40 -11.52 2.61
N GLU A 196 20.24 -11.69 1.96
CA GLU A 196 19.95 -11.11 0.65
C GLU A 196 20.05 -9.57 0.69
N THR A 197 19.49 -8.95 1.72
CA THR A 197 19.52 -7.50 1.92
C THR A 197 20.94 -7.00 2.20
N HIS A 198 21.71 -7.73 3.02
CA HIS A 198 23.10 -7.41 3.29
C HIS A 198 23.95 -7.45 2.01
N HIS A 199 23.78 -8.49 1.20
CA HIS A 199 24.45 -8.62 -0.09
C HIS A 199 24.11 -7.46 -1.04
N LYS A 200 22.83 -7.09 -1.17
CA LYS A 200 22.40 -5.93 -1.98
C LYS A 200 23.01 -4.63 -1.48
N THR A 201 23.10 -4.45 -0.16
CA THR A 201 23.71 -3.25 0.44
C THR A 201 25.21 -3.18 0.11
N ILE A 202 25.92 -4.31 0.14
CA ILE A 202 27.32 -4.37 -0.28
C ILE A 202 27.45 -4.03 -1.76
N LEU A 203 26.64 -4.63 -2.62
CA LEU A 203 26.66 -4.33 -4.06
C LEU A 203 26.46 -2.83 -4.34
N LEU A 204 25.49 -2.21 -3.67
CA LEU A 204 25.26 -0.76 -3.79
C LEU A 204 26.45 0.07 -3.32
N LYS A 205 27.18 -0.37 -2.28
CA LYS A 205 28.41 0.30 -1.82
C LYS A 205 29.58 0.13 -2.79
N THR A 206 29.57 -0.93 -3.59
CA THR A 206 30.60 -1.17 -4.62
C THR A 206 30.29 -0.49 -5.96
N CYS A 207 29.10 0.09 -6.11
CA CYS A 207 28.73 0.86 -7.29
C CYS A 207 29.19 2.31 -7.14
N ASP A 208 29.86 2.84 -8.16
CA ASP A 208 30.11 4.27 -8.28
C ASP A 208 28.85 4.98 -8.80
N PHE A 209 28.32 5.90 -8.00
CA PHE A 209 27.18 6.72 -8.38
C PHE A 209 27.65 7.97 -9.12
N TYR A 210 27.24 8.09 -10.37
CA TYR A 210 27.43 9.30 -11.15
C TYR A 210 26.18 10.18 -10.98
N SER A 211 26.37 11.39 -10.49
CA SER A 211 25.32 12.41 -10.46
C SER A 211 25.52 13.36 -11.62
N TYR A 212 24.44 13.61 -12.36
CA TYR A 212 24.42 14.51 -13.50
C TYR A 212 23.41 15.62 -13.22
N GLU A 213 23.87 16.87 -13.19
CA GLU A 213 22.98 18.02 -13.14
C GLU A 213 22.42 18.29 -14.55
N GLY A 214 21.31 17.62 -14.87
CA GLY A 214 20.59 17.86 -16.11
C GLY A 214 19.75 19.14 -16.05
N HIS A 215 19.55 19.80 -17.19
CA HIS A 215 18.53 20.84 -17.33
C HIS A 215 17.13 20.28 -16.99
N GLU A 216 16.21 21.13 -16.50
CA GLU A 216 14.85 20.75 -16.05
C GLU A 216 14.13 19.80 -17.03
N GLY A 217 14.27 20.04 -18.34
CA GLY A 217 13.66 19.19 -19.37
C GLY A 217 14.18 17.74 -19.38
N VAL A 218 15.47 17.53 -19.12
CA VAL A 218 16.09 16.20 -19.04
C VAL A 218 15.71 15.52 -17.73
N GLN A 219 15.70 16.26 -16.62
CA GLN A 219 15.27 15.71 -15.32
C GLN A 219 13.80 15.23 -15.37
N GLU A 220 12.92 15.98 -16.01
CA GLU A 220 11.51 15.61 -16.15
C GLU A 220 11.31 14.39 -17.08
N GLN A 221 12.14 14.25 -18.11
CA GLN A 221 12.16 13.02 -18.93
C GLN A 221 12.70 11.82 -18.15
N CYS A 222 13.80 12.00 -17.40
CA CYS A 222 14.39 10.97 -16.56
C CYS A 222 13.42 10.52 -15.45
N ARG A 223 12.66 11.43 -14.84
CA ARG A 223 11.62 11.10 -13.84
C ARG A 223 10.55 10.15 -14.36
N LYS A 224 10.28 10.14 -15.67
CA LYS A 224 9.27 9.24 -16.27
C LYS A 224 9.77 7.81 -16.43
N VAL A 225 11.09 7.60 -16.51
CA VAL A 225 11.69 6.30 -16.85
C VAL A 225 12.57 5.73 -15.74
N LEU A 226 13.09 6.57 -14.85
CA LEU A 226 13.92 6.16 -13.73
C LEU A 226 13.08 5.94 -12.47
N THR A 227 13.63 5.14 -11.55
CA THR A 227 12.99 4.96 -10.25
C THR A 227 12.94 6.30 -9.51
N PRO A 228 11.93 6.55 -8.67
CA PRO A 228 11.82 7.81 -7.92
C PRO A 228 12.99 8.08 -6.96
N TYR A 229 13.86 7.09 -6.72
CA TYR A 229 15.07 7.18 -5.90
C TYR A 229 16.30 7.66 -6.69
N ALA A 230 16.23 7.67 -8.03
CA ALA A 230 17.32 8.09 -8.90
C ALA A 230 17.41 9.62 -9.09
N CYS A 231 16.41 10.37 -8.63
CA CYS A 231 16.38 11.83 -8.71
C CYS A 231 16.50 12.43 -7.30
N LYS A 232 17.40 13.40 -7.11
CA LYS A 232 17.38 14.25 -5.90
C LYS A 232 16.10 15.10 -5.90
N TYR A 233 15.48 15.25 -4.73
CA TYR A 233 14.35 16.14 -4.49
C TYR A 233 14.84 17.44 -3.86
#